data_AF-A0A2M8LB11-F1
#
_entry.id   AF-A0A2M8LB11-F1
#
_cell.length_a   1.000
_cell.length_b   1.000
_cell.length_c   1.000
_cell.angle_alpha   90.00
_cell.angle_beta   90.00
_cell.angle_gamma   90.00
#
_symmetry.space_group_name_H-M   'P 1'
#
loop_
_entity.id
_entity.type
_entity.pdbx_description
1 polymer ?
#
loop_
_entity_poly.entity_id
_entity_poly.type
_entity_poly.pdbx_seq_one_letter_code
_entity_poly.pdbx_strand_id
1 'polypeptide(L)'
;MLGLYLKGVGILTGLIIGAGVFALPYAFAKAGLFWGLVHLLLGFIVILLLHKWYGEVAYYTKGARRLTGYAQIYLGNKAKFIALIITIGSYYGSMLAYGLLGGKFLSNFFDFFNGYTEQLLTIAFFGAGALLSLFSIKRIGNISFYLTAPLIGFIFYFIYIAAPSISLDNFLTQPDWLYNADWFLPYGVWLFSLSGFAALPEVRDLFEKTSLIKFKKAISISLFLSAIFYLLFIFVVLGSSGSLVTEDALSGAARVLGAKALTIGSLIGFFAVFTSYLALLVSLKNIFRFDYKAPFALSWLISFLPPIAMYLVGINELISILSIVGTVGMGVLGVFIIFMRYGMARTLKNGDKNDVVKEIRTDAIKFNPLLEGAVLFGLISAIVYDLWTIFT
;
A
#
# COMPACT_ATOMS: atom_id res chain seq x y z
N MET A 1 -17.29 1.30 22.11
CA MET A 1 -16.58 0.22 21.36
C MET A 1 -16.77 0.32 19.85
N LEU A 2 -17.98 0.55 19.32
CA LEU A 2 -18.20 0.64 17.86
C LEU A 2 -17.39 1.75 17.17
N GLY A 3 -17.29 2.94 17.78
CA GLY A 3 -16.51 4.05 17.23
C GLY A 3 -15.01 3.76 17.06
N LEU A 4 -14.39 3.03 17.99
CA LEU A 4 -12.98 2.62 17.87
C LEU A 4 -12.78 1.58 16.77
N TYR A 5 -13.73 0.66 16.62
CA TYR A 5 -13.72 -0.34 15.56
C TYR A 5 -13.79 0.31 14.17
N LEU A 6 -14.77 1.20 13.97
CA LEU A 6 -14.93 1.94 12.71
C LEU A 6 -13.72 2.82 12.41
N LYS A 7 -13.14 3.44 13.44
CA LYS A 7 -11.90 4.21 13.31
C LYS A 7 -10.74 3.35 12.82
N GLY A 8 -10.57 2.15 13.39
CA GLY A 8 -9.53 1.22 12.95
C GLY A 8 -9.71 0.77 11.50
N VAL A 9 -10.94 0.46 11.10
CA VAL A 9 -11.27 0.12 9.70
C VAL A 9 -10.97 1.30 8.77
N GLY A 10 -11.43 2.52 9.10
CA GLY A 10 -11.19 3.67 8.24
C GLY A 10 -9.71 4.08 8.14
N ILE A 11 -8.93 3.94 9.22
CA ILE A 11 -7.47 4.17 9.14
C ILE A 11 -6.79 3.15 8.21
N LEU A 12 -7.12 1.87 8.34
CA LEU A 12 -6.54 0.83 7.48
C LEU A 12 -6.97 1.01 6.02
N THR A 13 -8.27 1.15 5.76
CA THR A 13 -8.79 1.37 4.41
C THR A 13 -8.20 2.63 3.78
N GLY A 14 -8.16 3.75 4.51
CA GLY A 14 -7.63 5.01 4.00
C GLY A 14 -6.14 4.96 3.69
N LEU A 15 -5.35 4.12 4.38
CA LEU A 15 -3.94 3.91 4.04
C LEU A 15 -3.77 2.95 2.85
N ILE A 16 -4.55 1.87 2.81
CA ILE A 16 -4.54 0.91 1.71
C ILE A 16 -4.89 1.63 0.41
N ILE A 17 -5.98 2.42 0.37
CA ILE A 17 -6.37 3.26 -0.77
C ILE A 17 -5.37 4.40 -0.96
N GLY A 18 -4.27 4.10 -1.66
CA GLY A 18 -3.20 5.03 -2.04
C GLY A 18 -2.90 4.99 -3.55
N ALA A 19 -1.62 5.04 -3.93
CA ALA A 19 -1.16 5.17 -5.32
C ALA A 19 -1.56 4.00 -6.21
N GLY A 20 -1.59 2.79 -5.63
CA GLY A 20 -1.80 1.57 -6.39
C GLY A 20 -3.13 1.54 -7.16
N VAL A 21 -4.20 2.13 -6.61
CA VAL A 21 -5.51 2.17 -7.27
C VAL A 21 -5.47 2.84 -8.65
N PHE A 22 -4.61 3.83 -8.83
CA PHE A 22 -4.49 4.60 -10.07
C PHE A 22 -3.75 3.81 -11.16
N ALA A 23 -2.83 2.94 -10.78
CA ALA A 23 -2.08 2.10 -11.70
C ALA A 23 -2.79 0.78 -12.07
N LEU A 24 -3.72 0.30 -11.23
CA LEU A 24 -4.43 -0.95 -11.48
C LEU A 24 -5.19 -0.99 -12.82
N PRO A 25 -5.94 0.05 -13.24
CA PRO A 25 -6.58 0.04 -14.55
C PRO A 25 -5.59 -0.11 -15.70
N TYR A 26 -4.42 0.53 -15.60
CA TYR A 26 -3.37 0.41 -16.62
C TYR A 26 -2.79 -1.00 -16.67
N ALA A 27 -2.53 -1.61 -15.52
CA ALA A 27 -2.09 -3.00 -15.45
C ALA A 27 -3.11 -3.96 -16.10
N PHE A 28 -4.42 -3.71 -15.92
CA PHE A 28 -5.46 -4.48 -16.60
C PHE A 28 -5.51 -4.21 -18.11
N ALA A 29 -5.34 -2.96 -18.55
CA ALA A 29 -5.30 -2.61 -19.96
C ALA A 29 -4.09 -3.25 -20.69
N LYS A 30 -2.98 -3.47 -19.97
CA LYS A 30 -1.77 -4.12 -20.50
C LYS A 30 -1.83 -5.64 -20.46
N ALA A 31 -2.14 -6.22 -19.31
CA ALA A 31 -2.14 -7.67 -19.12
C ALA A 31 -3.44 -8.36 -19.57
N GLY A 32 -4.51 -7.59 -19.76
CA GLY A 32 -5.85 -8.09 -20.04
C GLY A 32 -6.63 -8.47 -18.78
N LEU A 33 -7.95 -8.58 -18.94
CA LEU A 33 -8.89 -8.83 -17.85
C LEU A 33 -8.61 -10.14 -17.12
N PHE A 34 -8.27 -11.20 -17.86
CA PHE A 34 -8.00 -12.53 -17.28
C PHE A 34 -6.84 -12.47 -16.28
N TRP A 35 -5.67 -11.99 -16.70
CA TRP A 35 -4.51 -11.89 -15.81
C TRP A 35 -4.71 -10.86 -14.71
N GLY A 36 -5.41 -9.75 -14.99
CA GLY A 36 -5.78 -8.79 -13.95
C GLY A 36 -6.58 -9.43 -12.81
N LEU A 37 -7.56 -10.29 -13.14
CA LEU A 37 -8.40 -10.99 -12.16
C LEU A 37 -7.69 -12.16 -11.46
N VAL A 38 -6.90 -12.95 -12.18
CA VAL A 38 -6.10 -14.04 -11.59
C VAL A 38 -5.15 -13.47 -10.53
N HIS A 39 -4.42 -12.41 -10.87
CA HIS A 39 -3.50 -11.76 -9.94
C HIS A 39 -4.20 -11.02 -8.81
N LEU A 40 -5.42 -10.50 -9.03
CA LEU A 40 -6.25 -10.01 -7.92
C LEU A 40 -6.52 -11.12 -6.91
N LEU A 41 -6.99 -12.29 -7.35
CA LEU A 41 -7.33 -13.38 -6.43
C LEU A 41 -6.10 -13.84 -5.65
N LEU A 42 -4.98 -14.06 -6.35
CA LEU A 42 -3.72 -14.47 -5.73
C LEU A 42 -3.19 -13.40 -4.77
N GLY A 43 -3.06 -12.16 -5.24
CA GLY A 43 -2.56 -11.03 -4.46
C GLY A 43 -3.42 -10.76 -3.23
N PHE A 44 -4.75 -10.80 -3.36
CA PHE A 44 -5.68 -10.59 -2.25
C PHE A 44 -5.54 -11.68 -1.18
N ILE A 45 -5.47 -12.96 -1.57
CA ILE A 45 -5.31 -14.07 -0.62
C ILE A 45 -3.97 -13.93 0.12
N VAL A 46 -2.87 -13.70 -0.60
CA VAL A 46 -1.54 -13.53 -0.03
C VAL A 46 -1.51 -12.37 0.95
N ILE A 47 -1.94 -11.17 0.53
CA ILE A 47 -1.96 -9.98 1.36
C ILE A 47 -2.87 -10.16 2.58
N LEU A 48 -4.06 -10.75 2.42
CA LEU A 48 -4.99 -11.00 3.53
C LEU A 48 -4.36 -11.88 4.61
N LEU A 49 -3.65 -12.93 4.21
CA LEU A 49 -2.94 -13.82 5.13
C LEU A 49 -1.78 -13.08 5.80
N LEU A 50 -0.93 -12.39 5.02
CA LEU A 50 0.20 -11.62 5.55
C LEU A 50 -0.24 -10.54 6.54
N HIS A 51 -1.32 -9.79 6.26
CA HIS A 51 -1.84 -8.77 7.18
C HIS A 51 -2.35 -9.40 8.48
N LYS A 52 -3.04 -10.54 8.40
CA LYS A 52 -3.50 -11.27 9.60
C LYS A 52 -2.32 -11.78 10.42
N TRP A 53 -1.30 -12.35 9.79
CA TRP A 53 -0.11 -12.86 10.47
C TRP A 53 0.73 -11.74 11.08
N TYR A 54 0.93 -10.64 10.35
CA TYR A 54 1.59 -9.46 10.90
C TYR A 54 0.78 -8.83 12.03
N GLY A 55 -0.55 -8.83 11.93
CA GLY A 55 -1.44 -8.43 13.01
C GLY A 55 -1.32 -9.31 14.26
N GLU A 56 -1.10 -10.63 14.12
CA GLU A 56 -0.79 -11.51 15.26
C GLU A 56 0.53 -11.11 15.93
N VAL A 57 1.59 -10.93 15.12
CA VAL A 57 2.91 -10.50 15.60
C VAL A 57 2.81 -9.18 16.35
N ALA A 58 2.14 -8.18 15.77
CA ALA A 58 1.95 -6.88 16.40
C ALA A 58 1.10 -6.95 17.68
N TYR A 59 0.04 -7.77 17.70
CA TYR A 59 -0.88 -7.85 18.84
C TYR A 59 -0.19 -8.47 20.08
N TYR A 60 0.56 -9.55 19.90
CA TYR A 60 1.21 -10.26 21.02
C TYR A 60 2.54 -9.67 21.45
N THR A 61 3.21 -8.86 20.62
CA THR A 61 4.46 -8.21 21.02
C THR A 61 4.20 -7.00 21.93
N LYS A 62 4.99 -6.87 23.01
CA LYS A 62 4.92 -5.71 23.90
C LYS A 62 5.59 -4.47 23.29
N GLY A 63 5.02 -3.32 23.61
CA GLY A 63 5.60 -2.01 23.29
C GLY A 63 5.34 -1.53 21.86
N ALA A 64 5.63 -0.25 21.62
CA ALA A 64 5.40 0.42 20.35
C ALA A 64 6.54 0.13 19.34
N ARG A 65 6.60 -1.10 18.84
CA ARG A 65 7.57 -1.56 17.83
C ARG A 65 6.96 -1.55 16.43
N ARG A 66 7.82 -1.47 15.41
CA ARG A 66 7.45 -1.71 13.99
C ARG A 66 8.14 -2.98 13.48
N LEU A 67 8.01 -3.24 12.18
CA LEU A 67 8.55 -4.40 11.49
C LEU A 67 10.02 -4.70 11.84
N THR A 68 10.89 -3.70 11.84
CA THR A 68 12.32 -3.90 12.17
C THR A 68 12.54 -4.30 13.64
N GLY A 69 11.74 -3.73 14.56
CA GLY A 69 11.75 -4.11 15.97
C GLY A 69 11.22 -5.53 16.20
N TYR A 70 10.16 -5.92 15.49
CA TYR A 70 9.64 -7.29 15.53
C TYR A 70 10.66 -8.30 14.99
N ALA A 71 11.33 -7.96 13.88
CA ALA A 71 12.40 -8.79 13.32
C ALA A 71 13.56 -8.96 14.30
N GLN A 72 13.92 -7.92 15.05
CA GLN A 72 14.93 -8.00 16.10
C GLN A 72 14.55 -9.01 17.19
N ILE A 73 13.32 -8.93 17.69
CA ILE A 73 12.83 -9.77 18.80
C ILE A 73 12.77 -11.24 18.39
N TYR A 74 12.21 -11.54 17.21
CA TYR A 74 11.91 -12.92 16.84
C TYR A 74 12.98 -13.60 15.97
N LEU A 75 13.81 -12.82 15.27
CA LEU A 75 14.78 -13.33 14.29
C LEU A 75 16.22 -12.84 14.55
N GLY A 76 16.41 -11.91 15.50
CA GLY A 76 17.73 -11.42 15.93
C GLY A 76 18.27 -10.21 15.13
N ASN A 77 19.46 -9.76 15.50
CA ASN A 77 20.03 -8.49 15.00
C ASN A 77 20.39 -8.50 13.50
N LYS A 78 20.79 -9.64 12.92
CA LYS A 78 21.05 -9.73 11.48
C LYS A 78 19.76 -9.52 10.67
N ALA A 79 18.68 -10.17 11.11
CA ALA A 79 17.36 -10.02 10.52
C ALA A 79 16.83 -8.58 10.66
N LYS A 80 17.05 -7.92 11.81
CA LYS A 80 16.73 -6.49 12.00
C LYS A 80 17.35 -5.61 10.91
N PHE A 81 18.64 -5.80 10.61
CA PHE A 81 19.34 -4.99 9.61
C PHE A 81 18.81 -5.22 8.20
N ILE A 82 18.61 -6.48 7.79
CA ILE A 82 18.03 -6.81 6.48
C ILE A 82 16.61 -6.25 6.36
N ALA A 83 15.78 -6.43 7.41
CA ALA A 83 14.43 -5.89 7.46
C ALA A 83 14.40 -4.37 7.33
N LEU A 84 15.39 -3.66 7.90
CA LEU A 84 15.54 -2.22 7.72
C LEU A 84 15.81 -1.85 6.28
N ILE A 85 16.79 -2.48 5.61
CA ILE A 85 17.13 -2.18 4.22
C ILE A 85 15.90 -2.34 3.32
N ILE A 86 15.17 -3.46 3.47
CA ILE A 86 13.97 -3.72 2.69
C ILE A 86 12.86 -2.73 3.02
N THR A 87 12.65 -2.40 4.29
CA THR A 87 11.64 -1.40 4.69
C THR A 87 11.96 -0.03 4.10
N ILE A 88 13.22 0.39 4.15
CA ILE A 88 13.69 1.66 3.58
C ILE A 88 13.45 1.67 2.07
N GLY A 89 13.90 0.64 1.35
CA GLY A 89 13.73 0.54 -0.10
C GLY A 89 12.27 0.59 -0.52
N SER A 90 11.42 -0.23 0.12
CA SER A 90 9.98 -0.25 -0.14
C SER A 90 9.32 1.09 0.17
N TYR A 91 9.66 1.73 1.30
CA TYR A 91 9.06 3.01 1.67
C TYR A 91 9.52 4.14 0.76
N TYR A 92 10.81 4.20 0.39
CA TYR A 92 11.28 5.21 -0.56
C TYR A 92 10.62 5.04 -1.94
N GLY A 93 10.52 3.80 -2.45
CA GLY A 93 9.82 3.54 -3.71
C GLY A 93 8.33 3.89 -3.65
N SER A 94 7.62 3.52 -2.59
CA SER A 94 6.22 3.93 -2.39
C SER A 94 6.07 5.45 -2.30
N MET A 95 6.94 6.13 -1.54
CA MET A 95 6.92 7.59 -1.40
C MET A 95 7.23 8.30 -2.72
N LEU A 96 8.15 7.75 -3.52
CA LEU A 96 8.41 8.22 -4.87
C LEU A 96 7.16 8.13 -5.75
N ALA A 97 6.51 6.95 -5.80
CA ALA A 97 5.27 6.76 -6.55
C ALA A 97 4.15 7.71 -6.09
N TYR A 98 4.00 7.94 -4.78
CA TYR A 98 3.07 8.94 -4.25
C TYR A 98 3.41 10.36 -4.71
N GLY A 99 4.69 10.73 -4.78
CA GLY A 99 5.12 12.05 -5.26
C GLY A 99 4.89 12.25 -6.76
N LEU A 100 5.11 11.22 -7.58
CA LEU A 100 4.81 11.23 -9.01
C LEU A 100 3.31 11.50 -9.25
N LEU A 101 2.44 10.68 -8.66
CA LEU A 101 0.99 10.88 -8.76
C LEU A 101 0.54 12.19 -8.11
N GLY A 102 1.13 12.56 -6.97
CA GLY A 102 0.82 13.80 -6.27
C GLY A 102 1.08 15.03 -7.12
N GLY A 103 2.25 15.11 -7.76
CA GLY A 103 2.56 16.17 -8.72
C GLY A 103 1.66 16.15 -9.95
N LYS A 104 1.38 14.96 -10.49
CA LYS A 104 0.46 14.79 -11.63
C LYS A 104 -0.93 15.33 -11.33
N PHE A 105 -1.51 14.93 -10.20
CA PHE A 105 -2.84 15.35 -9.78
C PHE A 105 -2.92 16.83 -9.44
N LEU A 106 -1.86 17.38 -8.81
CA LEU A 106 -1.77 18.83 -8.61
C LEU A 106 -1.70 19.57 -9.95
N SER A 107 -0.95 19.07 -10.94
CA SER A 107 -0.84 19.67 -12.28
C SER A 107 -2.20 19.71 -12.95
N ASN A 108 -2.89 18.57 -12.98
CA ASN A 108 -4.25 18.45 -13.53
C ASN A 108 -5.25 19.41 -12.87
N PHE A 109 -5.05 19.74 -11.59
CA PHE A 109 -5.89 20.70 -10.86
C PHE A 109 -5.50 22.16 -11.15
N PHE A 110 -4.21 22.50 -11.19
CA PHE A 110 -3.72 23.86 -11.39
C PHE A 110 -3.69 24.33 -12.84
N ASP A 111 -3.66 23.43 -13.82
CA ASP A 111 -3.84 23.79 -15.24
C ASP A 111 -5.18 24.49 -15.50
N PHE A 112 -6.16 24.26 -14.63
CA PHE A 112 -7.42 25.02 -14.59
C PHE A 112 -7.24 26.49 -14.13
N PHE A 113 -6.17 26.82 -13.40
CA PHE A 113 -5.91 28.12 -12.75
C PHE A 113 -4.62 28.83 -13.25
N ASN A 114 -4.29 28.71 -14.55
CA ASN A 114 -3.07 29.25 -15.19
C ASN A 114 -1.75 28.44 -14.99
N GLY A 115 -1.84 27.20 -14.51
CA GLY A 115 -0.82 26.14 -14.70
C GLY A 115 0.49 26.28 -13.91
N TYR A 116 1.10 25.14 -13.59
CA TYR A 116 2.49 25.00 -13.09
C TYR A 116 3.09 23.70 -13.63
N THR A 117 4.42 23.61 -13.70
CA THR A 117 5.06 22.37 -14.18
C THR A 117 4.86 21.22 -13.21
N GLU A 118 4.59 20.02 -13.74
CA GLU A 118 4.44 18.79 -12.96
C GLU A 118 5.64 18.57 -12.01
N GLN A 119 6.85 18.85 -12.48
CA GLN A 119 8.08 18.75 -11.69
C GLN A 119 8.08 19.66 -10.45
N LEU A 120 7.67 20.92 -10.60
CA LEU A 120 7.57 21.86 -9.48
C LEU A 120 6.56 21.36 -8.46
N LEU A 121 5.42 20.83 -8.93
CA LEU A 121 4.34 20.33 -8.08
C LEU A 121 4.70 19.02 -7.39
N THR A 122 5.47 18.14 -8.02
CA THR A 122 6.05 16.95 -7.36
C THR A 122 7.00 17.33 -6.24
N ILE A 123 7.90 18.31 -6.46
CA ILE A 123 8.82 18.79 -5.41
C ILE A 123 8.04 19.48 -4.29
N ALA A 124 7.04 20.28 -4.63
CA ALA A 124 6.16 20.93 -3.66
C ALA A 124 5.37 19.89 -2.83
N PHE A 125 4.89 18.82 -3.46
CA PHE A 125 4.24 17.70 -2.77
C PHE A 125 5.14 17.09 -1.70
N PHE A 126 6.39 16.76 -2.06
CA PHE A 126 7.35 16.21 -1.10
C PHE A 126 7.65 17.18 0.04
N GLY A 127 7.89 18.46 -0.29
CA GLY A 127 8.17 19.52 0.68
C GLY A 127 7.01 19.77 1.64
N ALA A 128 5.78 19.83 1.12
CA ALA A 128 4.57 19.98 1.92
C ALA A 128 4.42 18.82 2.91
N GLY A 129 4.60 17.57 2.45
CA GLY A 129 4.51 16.44 3.38
C GLY A 129 5.68 16.35 4.33
N ALA A 130 6.89 16.82 3.96
CA ALA A 130 8.01 16.96 4.90
C ALA A 130 7.64 17.90 6.05
N LEU A 131 7.08 19.08 5.77
CA LEU A 131 6.61 20.03 6.78
C LEU A 131 5.48 19.44 7.64
N LEU A 132 4.48 18.81 7.04
CA LEU A 132 3.35 18.22 7.78
C LEU A 132 3.75 16.97 8.56
N SER A 133 4.82 16.28 8.17
CA SER A 133 5.35 15.15 8.95
C SER A 133 5.91 15.57 10.30
N LEU A 134 6.08 16.88 10.57
CA LEU A 134 6.39 17.38 11.92
C LEU A 134 5.25 17.12 12.92
N PHE A 135 4.02 16.91 12.44
CA PHE A 135 2.89 16.48 13.26
C PHE A 135 2.97 14.99 13.65
N SER A 136 2.16 14.59 14.63
CA SER A 136 2.13 13.21 15.14
C SER A 136 1.33 12.27 14.24
N ILE A 137 1.71 10.98 14.21
CA ILE A 137 1.04 9.93 13.42
C ILE A 137 -0.45 9.79 13.77
N LYS A 138 -0.82 10.06 15.03
CA LYS A 138 -2.23 10.02 15.49
C LYS A 138 -3.09 11.08 14.79
N ARG A 139 -2.53 12.27 14.52
CA ARG A 139 -3.23 13.33 13.79
C ARG A 139 -3.40 12.95 12.31
N ILE A 140 -2.36 12.36 11.70
CA ILE A 140 -2.40 11.86 10.31
C ILE A 140 -3.44 10.74 10.17
N GLY A 141 -3.50 9.81 11.12
CA GLY A 141 -4.51 8.73 11.14
C GLY A 141 -5.94 9.28 11.25
N ASN A 142 -6.17 10.33 12.05
CA ASN A 142 -7.48 10.98 12.10
C ASN A 142 -7.85 11.62 10.75
N ILE A 143 -6.91 12.32 10.10
CA ILE A 143 -7.13 12.93 8.78
C ILE A 143 -7.49 11.85 7.75
N SER A 144 -6.75 10.74 7.75
CA SER A 144 -6.99 9.60 6.85
C SER A 144 -8.38 8.99 7.05
N PHE A 145 -8.83 8.86 8.31
CA PHE A 145 -10.18 8.39 8.62
C PHE A 145 -11.26 9.29 8.00
N TYR A 146 -11.17 10.62 8.20
CA TYR A 146 -12.16 11.55 7.65
C TYR A 146 -12.13 11.61 6.11
N LEU A 147 -10.94 11.48 5.50
CA LEU A 147 -10.79 11.46 4.05
C LEU A 147 -11.21 10.14 3.38
N THR A 148 -11.40 9.07 4.16
CA THR A 148 -11.93 7.80 3.62
C THR A 148 -13.37 7.96 3.14
N ALA A 149 -14.21 8.72 3.83
CA ALA A 149 -15.61 8.93 3.42
C ALA A 149 -15.76 9.61 2.04
N PRO A 150 -15.11 10.75 1.74
CA PRO A 150 -15.17 11.36 0.41
C PRO A 150 -14.52 10.49 -0.68
N LEU A 151 -13.50 9.67 -0.35
CA LEU A 151 -12.97 8.67 -1.30
C LEU A 151 -14.05 7.68 -1.73
N ILE A 152 -14.77 7.10 -0.77
CA ILE A 152 -15.88 6.18 -1.05
C ILE A 152 -17.04 6.91 -1.77
N GLY A 153 -17.34 8.16 -1.42
CA GLY A 153 -18.34 8.96 -2.15
C GLY A 153 -17.93 9.21 -3.61
N PHE A 154 -16.64 9.49 -3.83
CA PHE A 154 -16.09 9.75 -5.16
C PHE A 154 -16.26 8.57 -6.11
N ILE A 155 -16.09 7.32 -5.66
CA ILE A 155 -16.26 6.18 -6.58
C ILE A 155 -17.70 6.08 -7.12
N PHE A 156 -18.72 6.35 -6.29
CA PHE A 156 -20.11 6.34 -6.76
C PHE A 156 -20.39 7.50 -7.72
N TYR A 157 -19.85 8.69 -7.43
CA TYR A 157 -19.91 9.83 -8.35
C TYR A 157 -19.23 9.52 -9.68
N PHE A 158 -18.07 8.86 -9.64
CA PHE A 158 -17.29 8.53 -10.83
C PHE A 158 -18.00 7.48 -11.70
N ILE A 159 -18.61 6.46 -11.07
CA ILE A 159 -19.50 5.51 -11.75
C ILE A 159 -20.65 6.25 -12.46
N TYR A 160 -21.33 7.17 -11.75
CA TYR A 160 -22.47 7.89 -12.31
C TYR A 160 -22.11 8.68 -13.57
N ILE A 161 -20.96 9.37 -13.56
CA ILE A 161 -20.50 10.14 -14.73
C ILE A 161 -20.02 9.23 -15.86
N ALA A 162 -19.35 8.12 -15.52
CA ALA A 162 -18.80 7.22 -16.53
C ALA A 162 -19.82 6.28 -17.16
N ALA A 163 -20.95 6.01 -16.49
CA ALA A 163 -21.95 5.05 -16.93
C ALA A 163 -22.37 5.17 -18.42
N PRO A 164 -22.59 6.38 -18.99
CA PRO A 164 -22.95 6.51 -20.41
C PRO A 164 -21.82 6.12 -21.39
N SER A 165 -20.57 6.12 -20.93
CA SER A 165 -19.39 5.85 -21.75
C SER A 165 -18.83 4.45 -21.56
N ILE A 166 -19.40 3.64 -20.65
CA ILE A 166 -18.91 2.29 -20.39
C ILE A 166 -19.34 1.36 -21.55
N SER A 167 -18.35 0.72 -22.17
CA SER A 167 -18.53 -0.32 -23.18
C SER A 167 -17.86 -1.62 -22.75
N LEU A 168 -18.48 -2.77 -23.05
CA LEU A 168 -17.90 -4.09 -22.79
C LEU A 168 -16.65 -4.35 -23.65
N ASP A 169 -16.58 -3.77 -24.84
CA ASP A 169 -15.44 -3.93 -25.75
C ASP A 169 -14.15 -3.37 -25.13
N ASN A 170 -14.27 -2.36 -24.26
CA ASN A 170 -13.13 -1.75 -23.58
C ASN A 170 -12.44 -2.70 -22.58
N PHE A 171 -13.09 -3.79 -22.19
CA PHE A 171 -12.47 -4.84 -21.35
C PHE A 171 -11.74 -5.91 -22.18
N LEU A 172 -11.93 -5.92 -23.50
CA LEU A 172 -11.40 -6.92 -24.43
C LEU A 172 -10.23 -6.37 -25.26
N THR A 173 -9.56 -5.32 -24.78
CA THR A 173 -8.43 -4.65 -25.47
C THR A 173 -7.21 -5.54 -25.65
N GLN A 174 -7.10 -6.63 -24.87
CA GLN A 174 -6.03 -7.63 -24.94
C GLN A 174 -6.64 -9.03 -25.07
N PRO A 175 -7.10 -9.43 -26.27
CA PRO A 175 -7.80 -10.70 -26.47
C PRO A 175 -6.88 -11.91 -26.35
N ASP A 176 -5.59 -11.77 -26.71
CA ASP A 176 -4.59 -12.84 -26.68
C ASP A 176 -3.95 -12.99 -25.30
N TRP A 177 -4.77 -13.22 -24.28
CA TRP A 177 -4.31 -13.33 -22.89
C TRP A 177 -3.22 -14.41 -22.71
N LEU A 178 -3.25 -15.51 -23.46
CA LEU A 178 -2.27 -16.61 -23.35
C LEU A 178 -0.83 -16.20 -23.66
N TYR A 179 -0.61 -15.24 -24.56
CA TYR A 179 0.72 -14.84 -25.07
C TYR A 179 1.10 -13.42 -24.66
N ASN A 180 0.44 -12.86 -23.66
CA ASN A 180 0.67 -11.49 -23.22
C ASN A 180 2.00 -11.38 -22.45
N ALA A 181 2.94 -10.56 -22.95
CA ALA A 181 4.23 -10.34 -22.30
C ALA A 181 4.10 -9.65 -20.92
N ASP A 182 3.06 -8.83 -20.75
CA ASP A 182 2.74 -8.10 -19.52
C ASP A 182 1.87 -8.92 -18.55
N TRP A 183 1.69 -10.23 -18.77
CA TRP A 183 0.80 -11.08 -17.97
C TRP A 183 1.05 -10.96 -16.46
N PHE A 184 2.31 -10.81 -16.04
CA PHE A 184 2.71 -10.75 -14.64
C PHE A 184 2.64 -9.34 -14.02
N LEU A 185 2.55 -8.29 -14.83
CA LEU A 185 2.53 -6.90 -14.37
C LEU A 185 1.49 -6.63 -13.26
N PRO A 186 0.24 -7.14 -13.34
CA PRO A 186 -0.76 -6.89 -12.31
C PRO A 186 -0.36 -7.48 -10.94
N TYR A 187 0.49 -8.50 -10.87
CA TYR A 187 0.89 -9.12 -9.60
C TYR A 187 1.54 -8.12 -8.66
N GLY A 188 2.60 -7.44 -9.12
CA GLY A 188 3.32 -6.44 -8.34
C GLY A 188 2.41 -5.27 -7.96
N VAL A 189 1.62 -4.77 -8.92
CA VAL A 189 0.70 -3.67 -8.68
C VAL A 189 -0.39 -4.05 -7.66
N TRP A 190 -0.93 -5.26 -7.68
CA TRP A 190 -1.89 -5.74 -6.66
C TRP A 190 -1.27 -5.88 -5.27
N LEU A 191 -0.07 -6.48 -5.18
CA LEU A 191 0.64 -6.58 -3.91
C LEU A 191 0.94 -5.21 -3.32
N PHE A 192 1.40 -4.26 -4.14
CA PHE A 192 1.58 -2.88 -3.73
C PHE A 192 0.25 -2.25 -3.26
N SER A 193 -0.78 -2.32 -4.10
CA SER A 193 -2.05 -1.62 -3.87
C SER A 193 -2.73 -2.04 -2.59
N LEU A 194 -2.71 -3.35 -2.29
CA LEU A 194 -3.37 -3.88 -1.10
C LEU A 194 -2.47 -3.82 0.16
N SER A 195 -1.24 -3.32 0.05
CA SER A 195 -0.31 -3.25 1.17
C SER A 195 -0.63 -2.10 2.12
N GLY A 196 -1.01 -2.45 3.35
CA GLY A 196 -1.31 -1.53 4.44
C GLY A 196 -0.45 -1.74 5.70
N PHE A 197 0.68 -2.46 5.58
CA PHE A 197 1.47 -2.92 6.73
C PHE A 197 1.93 -1.79 7.67
N ALA A 198 2.20 -0.60 7.13
CA ALA A 198 2.65 0.56 7.90
C ALA A 198 1.61 1.09 8.90
N ALA A 199 0.32 0.79 8.74
CA ALA A 199 -0.73 1.19 9.68
C ALA A 199 -1.05 0.11 10.73
N LEU A 200 -0.60 -1.13 10.54
CA LEU A 200 -1.02 -2.23 11.40
C LEU A 200 -0.58 -2.09 12.87
N PRO A 201 0.67 -1.68 13.19
CA PRO A 201 1.07 -1.43 14.58
C PRO A 201 0.26 -0.31 15.24
N GLU A 202 0.01 0.78 14.52
CA GLU A 202 -0.74 1.93 15.02
C GLU A 202 -2.21 1.59 15.25
N VAL A 203 -2.80 0.80 14.35
CA VAL A 203 -4.19 0.36 14.48
C VAL A 203 -4.30 -0.67 15.60
N ARG A 204 -3.30 -1.55 15.77
CA ARG A 204 -3.23 -2.52 16.88
C ARG A 204 -3.42 -1.83 18.24
N ASP A 205 -2.87 -0.64 18.45
CA ASP A 205 -3.02 0.10 19.71
C ASP A 205 -4.48 0.50 20.00
N LEU A 206 -5.32 0.69 18.97
CA LEU A 206 -6.77 0.91 19.15
C LEU A 206 -7.49 -0.36 19.61
N PHE A 207 -6.91 -1.53 19.34
CA PHE A 207 -7.45 -2.84 19.67
C PHE A 207 -6.74 -3.52 20.85
N GLU A 208 -5.75 -2.87 21.47
CA GLU A 208 -4.96 -3.43 22.58
C GLU A 208 -5.84 -3.88 23.75
N LYS A 209 -6.87 -3.09 24.09
CA LYS A 209 -7.85 -3.41 25.14
C LYS A 209 -9.02 -4.28 24.65
N THR A 210 -8.92 -4.81 23.44
CA THR A 210 -9.95 -5.60 22.74
C THR A 210 -9.35 -6.96 22.34
N SER A 211 -10.11 -7.85 21.69
CA SER A 211 -9.62 -9.16 21.26
C SER A 211 -8.92 -9.16 19.90
N LEU A 212 -7.94 -10.05 19.74
CA LEU A 212 -7.28 -10.34 18.45
C LEU A 212 -8.28 -10.66 17.33
N ILE A 213 -9.38 -11.35 17.65
CA ILE A 213 -10.44 -11.69 16.68
C ILE A 213 -11.05 -10.44 16.07
N LYS A 214 -11.38 -9.44 16.91
CA LYS A 214 -11.93 -8.16 16.44
C LYS A 214 -10.91 -7.38 15.60
N PHE A 215 -9.63 -7.41 15.99
CA PHE A 215 -8.56 -6.77 15.21
C PHE A 215 -8.41 -7.42 13.83
N LYS A 216 -8.30 -8.75 13.74
CA LYS A 216 -8.24 -9.48 12.45
C LYS A 216 -9.49 -9.29 11.59
N LYS A 217 -10.67 -9.13 12.23
CA LYS A 217 -11.91 -8.82 11.51
C LYS A 217 -11.84 -7.42 10.90
N ALA A 218 -11.34 -6.42 11.63
CA ALA A 218 -11.12 -5.08 11.10
C ALA A 218 -10.14 -5.08 9.92
N ILE A 219 -9.03 -5.82 10.03
CA ILE A 219 -8.07 -6.04 8.92
C ILE A 219 -8.78 -6.60 7.69
N SER A 220 -9.56 -7.68 7.86
CA SER A 220 -10.24 -8.34 6.75
C SER A 220 -11.23 -7.40 6.07
N ILE A 221 -12.07 -6.71 6.85
CA ILE A 221 -13.07 -5.77 6.31
C ILE A 221 -12.38 -4.63 5.54
N SER A 222 -11.27 -4.11 6.06
CA SER A 222 -10.53 -3.02 5.40
C SER A 222 -9.98 -3.44 4.04
N LEU A 223 -9.41 -4.65 3.96
CA LEU A 223 -8.93 -5.23 2.71
C LEU A 223 -10.07 -5.50 1.72
N PHE A 224 -11.17 -6.11 2.17
CA PHE A 224 -12.34 -6.34 1.31
C PHE A 224 -12.93 -5.04 0.78
N LEU A 225 -13.09 -4.03 1.63
CA LEU A 225 -13.59 -2.72 1.23
C LEU A 225 -12.67 -2.05 0.19
N SER A 226 -11.35 -2.15 0.40
CA SER A 226 -10.36 -1.61 -0.55
C SER A 226 -10.37 -2.36 -1.88
N ALA A 227 -10.44 -3.70 -1.85
CA ALA A 227 -10.51 -4.51 -3.07
C ALA A 227 -11.79 -4.24 -3.88
N ILE A 228 -12.94 -4.07 -3.21
CA ILE A 228 -14.19 -3.67 -3.86
C ILE A 228 -14.04 -2.27 -4.48
N PHE A 229 -13.47 -1.31 -3.74
CA PHE A 229 -13.20 0.02 -4.26
C PHE A 229 -12.31 -0.02 -5.51
N TYR A 230 -11.25 -0.83 -5.50
CA TYR A 230 -10.35 -1.01 -6.64
C TYR A 230 -11.04 -1.64 -7.83
N LEU A 231 -11.84 -2.70 -7.63
CA LEU A 231 -12.60 -3.32 -8.70
C LEU A 231 -13.59 -2.36 -9.35
N LEU A 232 -14.29 -1.55 -8.56
CA LEU A 232 -15.18 -0.52 -9.08
C LEU A 232 -14.40 0.56 -9.84
N PHE A 233 -13.24 0.98 -9.34
CA PHE A 233 -12.41 1.98 -10.02
C PHE A 233 -11.86 1.44 -11.35
N ILE A 234 -11.35 0.20 -11.37
CA ILE A 234 -10.93 -0.49 -12.59
C ILE A 234 -12.09 -0.60 -13.57
N PHE A 235 -13.26 -1.05 -13.10
CA PHE A 235 -14.45 -1.17 -13.95
C PHE A 235 -14.82 0.15 -14.61
N VAL A 236 -14.80 1.25 -13.86
CA VAL A 236 -15.10 2.59 -14.40
C VAL A 236 -14.05 3.06 -15.39
N VAL A 237 -12.76 3.03 -15.00
CA VAL A 237 -11.68 3.58 -15.82
C VAL A 237 -11.50 2.74 -17.08
N LEU A 238 -11.34 1.43 -16.92
CA LEU A 238 -11.16 0.53 -18.05
C LEU A 238 -12.41 0.50 -18.91
N GLY A 239 -13.60 0.37 -18.32
CA GLY A 239 -14.86 0.31 -19.07
C GLY A 239 -15.17 1.58 -19.86
N SER A 240 -14.76 2.75 -19.39
CA SER A 240 -14.96 4.01 -20.14
C SER A 240 -13.85 4.33 -21.13
N SER A 241 -12.60 3.93 -20.84
CA SER A 241 -11.42 4.41 -21.58
C SER A 241 -10.74 3.35 -22.45
N GLY A 242 -10.94 2.06 -22.18
CA GLY A 242 -10.35 0.96 -22.96
C GLY A 242 -8.84 1.11 -23.14
N SER A 243 -8.39 1.27 -24.38
CA SER A 243 -6.97 1.44 -24.73
C SER A 243 -6.39 2.81 -24.38
N LEU A 244 -7.22 3.80 -24.03
CA LEU A 244 -6.79 5.15 -23.64
C LEU A 244 -6.38 5.25 -22.17
N VAL A 245 -6.43 4.15 -21.41
CA VAL A 245 -6.02 4.13 -20.01
C VAL A 245 -4.54 4.51 -19.90
N THR A 246 -4.28 5.51 -19.06
CA THR A 246 -2.94 6.01 -18.72
C THR A 246 -2.49 5.44 -17.38
N GLU A 247 -1.21 5.56 -17.05
CA GLU A 247 -0.65 5.02 -15.81
C GLU A 247 -1.26 5.64 -14.53
N ASP A 248 -1.70 6.91 -14.60
CA ASP A 248 -2.42 7.58 -13.50
C ASP A 248 -3.94 7.36 -13.53
N ALA A 249 -4.44 6.62 -14.53
CA ALA A 249 -5.85 6.35 -14.86
C ALA A 249 -6.70 7.58 -15.20
N LEU A 250 -6.63 8.64 -14.41
CA LEU A 250 -7.51 9.80 -14.47
C LEU A 250 -7.27 10.63 -15.74
N SER A 251 -6.02 10.82 -16.15
CA SER A 251 -5.68 11.57 -17.37
C SER A 251 -6.23 10.89 -18.63
N GLY A 252 -6.30 9.55 -18.63
CA GLY A 252 -6.88 8.75 -19.70
C GLY A 252 -8.40 8.85 -19.69
N ALA A 253 -9.01 8.61 -18.54
CA ALA A 253 -10.46 8.72 -18.34
C ALA A 253 -11.01 10.11 -18.68
N ALA A 254 -10.25 11.17 -18.40
CA ALA A 254 -10.63 12.54 -18.71
C ALA A 254 -10.80 12.82 -20.20
N ARG A 255 -10.11 12.07 -21.08
CA ARG A 255 -10.28 12.20 -22.53
C ARG A 255 -11.69 11.82 -22.99
N VAL A 256 -12.37 10.97 -22.20
CA VAL A 256 -13.74 10.50 -22.47
C VAL A 256 -14.75 11.24 -21.58
N LEU A 257 -14.45 11.39 -20.30
CA LEU A 257 -15.37 11.90 -19.27
C LEU A 257 -15.31 13.44 -19.10
N GLY A 258 -14.33 14.08 -19.73
CA GLY A 258 -14.14 15.53 -19.71
C GLY A 258 -13.41 16.07 -18.48
N ALA A 259 -13.12 17.37 -18.52
CA ALA A 259 -12.27 18.06 -17.55
C ALA A 259 -12.83 18.04 -16.11
N LYS A 260 -14.15 18.06 -15.91
CA LYS A 260 -14.75 18.04 -14.57
C LYS A 260 -14.42 16.75 -13.82
N ALA A 261 -14.48 15.61 -14.50
CA ALA A 261 -14.10 14.32 -13.94
C ALA A 261 -12.61 14.29 -13.59
N LEU A 262 -11.75 14.87 -14.44
CA LEU A 262 -10.32 15.01 -14.19
C LEU A 262 -10.03 15.82 -12.93
N THR A 263 -10.62 17.00 -12.78
CA THR A 263 -10.34 17.90 -11.66
C THR A 263 -10.79 17.31 -10.33
N ILE A 264 -12.01 16.77 -10.26
CA ILE A 264 -12.53 16.17 -9.03
C ILE A 264 -11.76 14.88 -8.70
N GLY A 265 -11.51 14.04 -9.71
CA GLY A 265 -10.72 12.83 -9.53
C GLY A 265 -9.31 13.14 -9.05
N SER A 266 -8.64 14.14 -9.64
CA SER A 266 -7.29 14.53 -9.26
C SER A 266 -7.25 15.13 -7.86
N LEU A 267 -8.25 15.92 -7.45
CA LEU A 267 -8.32 16.45 -6.08
C LEU A 267 -8.47 15.33 -5.05
N ILE A 268 -9.39 14.39 -5.29
CA ILE A 268 -9.61 13.24 -4.40
C ILE A 268 -8.39 12.30 -4.40
N GLY A 269 -7.81 12.05 -5.58
CA GLY A 269 -6.61 11.23 -5.74
C GLY A 269 -5.40 11.84 -5.06
N PHE A 270 -5.22 13.16 -5.15
CA PHE A 270 -4.19 13.90 -4.43
C PHE A 270 -4.31 13.65 -2.93
N PHE A 271 -5.51 13.80 -2.35
CA PHE A 271 -5.69 13.55 -0.93
C PHE A 271 -5.38 12.09 -0.54
N ALA A 272 -5.78 11.11 -1.36
CA ALA A 272 -5.48 9.70 -1.12
C ALA A 272 -3.97 9.42 -1.10
N VAL A 273 -3.24 9.88 -2.13
CA VAL A 273 -1.79 9.66 -2.21
C VAL A 273 -1.03 10.46 -1.14
N PHE A 274 -1.50 11.66 -0.80
CA PHE A 274 -0.86 12.52 0.18
C PHE A 274 -1.01 11.99 1.61
N THR A 275 -2.17 11.46 2.00
CA THR A 275 -2.34 10.86 3.35
C THR A 275 -1.48 9.62 3.52
N SER A 276 -1.40 8.77 2.50
CA SER A 276 -0.56 7.57 2.54
C SER A 276 0.93 7.89 2.51
N TYR A 277 1.36 8.90 1.72
CA TYR A 277 2.72 9.45 1.76
C TYR A 277 3.09 9.91 3.18
N LEU A 278 2.24 10.71 3.81
CA LEU A 278 2.46 11.20 5.18
C LEU A 278 2.58 10.05 6.20
N ALA A 279 1.76 9.02 6.06
CA ALA A 279 1.80 7.86 6.95
C ALA A 279 3.13 7.10 6.83
N LEU A 280 3.61 6.85 5.60
CA LEU A 280 4.90 6.20 5.38
C LEU A 280 6.06 7.07 5.85
N LEU A 281 6.03 8.36 5.55
CA LEU A 281 7.08 9.30 5.95
C LEU A 281 7.22 9.37 7.47
N VAL A 282 6.10 9.49 8.20
CA VAL A 282 6.14 9.50 9.67
C VAL A 282 6.51 8.12 10.24
N SER A 283 6.06 7.03 9.63
CA SER A 283 6.47 5.68 10.02
C SER A 283 7.99 5.50 9.90
N LEU A 284 8.58 5.90 8.77
CA LEU A 284 10.02 5.80 8.53
C LEU A 284 10.84 6.65 9.52
N LYS A 285 10.43 7.90 9.70
CA LYS A 285 11.02 8.80 10.69
C LYS A 285 10.98 8.19 12.09
N ASN A 286 9.87 7.53 12.44
CA ASN A 286 9.70 6.88 13.74
C ASN A 286 10.55 5.62 13.88
N ILE A 287 10.77 4.85 12.81
CA ILE A 287 11.73 3.73 12.81
C ILE A 287 13.13 4.27 13.15
N PHE A 288 13.61 5.30 12.46
CA PHE A 288 14.92 5.88 12.75
C PHE A 288 15.02 6.45 14.18
N ARG A 289 13.98 7.16 14.63
CA ARG A 289 13.98 7.79 15.95
C ARG A 289 13.86 6.79 17.10
N PHE A 290 12.96 5.81 16.99
CA PHE A 290 12.63 4.93 18.13
C PHE A 290 13.36 3.58 18.07
N ASP A 291 13.51 2.98 16.89
CA ASP A 291 14.15 1.66 16.75
C ASP A 291 15.69 1.77 16.61
N TYR A 292 16.17 2.91 16.08
CA TYR A 292 17.60 3.19 15.85
C TYR A 292 18.14 4.38 16.67
N LYS A 293 17.30 5.05 17.45
CA LYS A 293 17.69 6.15 18.36
C LYS A 293 18.40 7.33 17.67
N ALA A 294 18.14 7.54 16.38
CA ALA A 294 18.71 8.68 15.65
C ALA A 294 18.10 10.01 16.14
N PRO A 295 18.86 11.13 16.08
CA PRO A 295 18.31 12.46 16.37
C PRO A 295 17.13 12.81 15.47
N PHE A 296 16.24 13.68 15.95
CA PHE A 296 15.02 14.05 15.24
C PHE A 296 15.30 14.63 13.85
N ALA A 297 16.21 15.60 13.75
CA ALA A 297 16.54 16.26 12.49
C ALA A 297 17.08 15.28 11.46
N LEU A 298 18.01 14.41 11.87
CA LEU A 298 18.55 13.38 11.00
C LEU A 298 17.45 12.42 10.54
N SER A 299 16.65 11.90 11.47
CA SER A 299 15.52 11.00 11.16
C SER A 299 14.52 11.62 10.18
N TRP A 300 14.27 12.91 10.31
CA TRP A 300 13.37 13.65 9.42
C TRP A 300 13.98 13.80 8.02
N LEU A 301 15.21 14.32 7.93
CA LEU A 301 15.91 14.56 6.66
C LEU A 301 16.07 13.28 5.83
N ILE A 302 16.57 12.20 6.45
CA ILE A 302 16.77 10.92 5.74
C ILE A 302 15.44 10.23 5.38
N SER A 303 14.30 10.66 5.90
CA SER A 303 13.02 10.05 5.54
C SER A 303 12.41 10.65 4.27
N PHE A 304 12.59 11.95 4.00
CA PHE A 304 11.99 12.60 2.83
C PHE A 304 12.98 13.00 1.72
N LEU A 305 14.25 13.26 2.04
CA LEU A 305 15.22 13.67 1.02
C LEU A 305 15.53 12.56 0.00
N PRO A 306 15.64 11.27 0.37
CA PRO A 306 15.99 10.24 -0.62
C PRO A 306 14.94 10.04 -1.73
N PRO A 307 13.62 10.01 -1.46
CA PRO A 307 12.62 10.01 -2.54
C PRO A 307 12.74 11.22 -3.49
N ILE A 308 13.03 12.41 -2.96
CA ILE A 308 13.29 13.60 -3.79
C ILE A 308 14.54 13.41 -4.65
N ALA A 309 15.64 12.92 -4.05
CA ALA A 309 16.88 12.67 -4.78
C ALA A 309 16.67 11.64 -5.90
N MET A 310 15.96 10.54 -5.63
CA MET A 310 15.59 9.53 -6.63
C MET A 310 14.81 10.14 -7.80
N TYR A 311 13.84 11.01 -7.50
CA TYR A 311 13.08 11.73 -8.52
C TYR A 311 14.00 12.65 -9.36
N LEU A 312 14.87 13.42 -8.72
CA LEU A 312 15.76 14.38 -9.40
C LEU A 312 16.83 13.72 -10.29
N VAL A 313 17.26 12.50 -9.97
CA VAL A 313 18.17 11.71 -10.83
C VAL A 313 17.45 10.99 -11.97
N GLY A 314 16.13 11.19 -12.11
CA GLY A 314 15.34 10.70 -13.25
C GLY A 314 14.61 9.37 -13.01
N ILE A 315 14.50 8.89 -11.77
CA ILE A 315 13.68 7.70 -11.48
C ILE A 315 12.21 8.13 -11.38
N ASN A 316 11.45 7.96 -12.47
CA ASN A 316 10.08 8.46 -12.58
C ASN A 316 9.09 7.52 -13.28
N GLU A 317 9.50 6.29 -13.65
CA GLU A 317 8.62 5.28 -14.26
C GLU A 317 7.66 4.66 -13.23
N LEU A 318 6.44 5.20 -13.15
CA LEU A 318 5.46 4.89 -12.09
C LEU A 318 5.18 3.40 -11.98
N ILE A 319 4.87 2.75 -13.11
CA ILE A 319 4.44 1.36 -13.15
C ILE A 319 5.59 0.42 -12.72
N SER A 320 6.80 0.67 -13.19
CA SER A 320 7.99 -0.09 -12.78
C SER A 320 8.27 0.06 -11.29
N ILE A 321 8.17 1.29 -10.74
CA ILE A 321 8.35 1.54 -9.31
C ILE A 321 7.31 0.75 -8.50
N LEU A 322 6.03 0.83 -8.88
CA LEU A 322 4.95 0.14 -8.18
C LEU A 322 5.09 -1.38 -8.26
N SER A 323 5.45 -1.92 -9.43
CA SER A 323 5.65 -3.36 -9.62
C SER A 323 6.81 -3.88 -8.76
N ILE A 324 7.97 -3.24 -8.81
CA ILE A 324 9.17 -3.64 -8.05
C ILE A 324 8.92 -3.54 -6.54
N VAL A 325 8.32 -2.44 -6.08
CA VAL A 325 8.01 -2.28 -4.65
C VAL A 325 6.98 -3.33 -4.21
N GLY A 326 5.99 -3.64 -5.05
CA GLY A 326 5.01 -4.68 -4.79
C GLY A 326 5.61 -6.08 -4.71
N THR A 327 6.29 -6.51 -5.77
CA THR A 327 6.83 -7.87 -5.88
C THR A 327 8.03 -8.08 -4.98
N VAL A 328 9.08 -7.28 -5.14
CA VAL A 328 10.33 -7.43 -4.38
C VAL A 328 10.16 -6.89 -2.96
N GLY A 329 9.70 -5.65 -2.85
CA GLY A 329 9.55 -4.98 -1.56
C GLY A 329 8.58 -5.71 -0.63
N MET A 330 7.30 -5.84 -1.04
CA MET A 330 6.28 -6.48 -0.21
C MET A 330 6.44 -7.99 -0.14
N GLY A 331 7.00 -8.62 -1.18
CA GLY A 331 7.31 -10.05 -1.15
C GLY A 331 8.33 -10.40 -0.08
N VAL A 332 9.46 -9.68 -0.02
CA VAL A 332 10.48 -9.91 1.02
C VAL A 332 9.93 -9.56 2.40
N LEU A 333 9.15 -8.47 2.56
CA LEU A 333 8.46 -8.19 3.82
C LEU A 333 7.52 -9.33 4.23
N GLY A 334 6.82 -9.95 3.27
CA GLY A 334 5.97 -11.12 3.50
C GLY A 334 6.75 -12.32 4.03
N VAL A 335 7.94 -12.59 3.49
CA VAL A 335 8.86 -13.62 4.00
C VAL A 335 9.22 -13.35 5.47
N PHE A 336 9.58 -12.10 5.79
CA PHE A 336 9.85 -11.70 7.18
C PHE A 336 8.64 -11.90 8.09
N ILE A 337 7.43 -11.55 7.63
CA ILE A 337 6.19 -11.72 8.40
C ILE A 337 5.97 -13.19 8.77
N ILE A 338 6.16 -14.10 7.81
CA ILE A 338 6.00 -15.55 8.04
C ILE A 338 7.02 -16.04 9.08
N PHE A 339 8.30 -15.69 8.93
CA PHE A 339 9.32 -16.11 9.89
C PHE A 339 9.13 -15.49 11.28
N MET A 340 8.76 -14.21 11.35
CA MET A 340 8.44 -13.55 12.63
C MET A 340 7.25 -14.23 13.31
N ARG A 341 6.24 -14.69 12.55
CA ARG A 341 5.11 -15.43 13.10
C ARG A 341 5.54 -16.75 13.75
N TYR A 342 6.42 -17.51 13.10
CA TYR A 342 6.98 -18.73 13.68
C TYR A 342 7.86 -18.45 14.90
N GLY A 343 8.72 -17.43 14.83
CA GLY A 343 9.56 -17.00 15.95
C GLY A 343 8.71 -16.60 17.16
N MET A 344 7.65 -15.81 16.93
CA MET A 344 6.67 -15.46 17.96
C MET A 344 6.04 -16.71 18.59
N ALA A 345 5.55 -17.65 17.80
CA ALA A 345 4.96 -18.88 18.35
C ALA A 345 5.96 -19.73 19.14
N ARG A 346 7.24 -19.72 18.78
CA ARG A 346 8.29 -20.41 19.55
C ARG A 346 8.53 -19.72 20.89
N THR A 347 8.68 -18.39 20.90
CA THR A 347 8.82 -17.59 22.13
C THR A 347 7.63 -17.80 23.07
N LEU A 348 6.41 -17.86 22.50
CA LEU A 348 5.17 -18.16 23.21
C LEU A 348 5.17 -19.54 23.88
N LYS A 349 5.61 -20.58 23.17
CA LYS A 349 5.71 -21.96 23.72
C LYS A 349 6.77 -22.07 24.80
N ASN A 350 7.88 -21.34 24.67
CA ASN A 350 8.99 -21.37 25.61
C ASN A 350 8.73 -20.55 26.89
N GLY A 351 7.63 -19.78 26.93
CA GLY A 351 7.23 -19.03 28.12
C GLY A 351 8.09 -17.78 28.40
N ASP A 352 8.86 -17.29 27.42
CA ASP A 352 9.58 -16.03 27.56
C ASP A 352 8.61 -14.85 27.51
N LYS A 353 8.49 -14.16 28.65
CA LYS A 353 7.49 -13.11 28.89
C LYS A 353 8.07 -11.71 28.81
N ASN A 354 9.37 -11.54 28.53
CA ASN A 354 9.99 -10.21 28.55
C ASN A 354 9.40 -9.33 27.44
N ASP A 355 9.32 -9.87 26.22
CA ASP A 355 8.89 -9.12 25.03
C ASP A 355 7.46 -9.44 24.55
N VAL A 356 6.74 -10.37 25.21
CA VAL A 356 5.40 -10.83 24.80
C VAL A 356 4.34 -10.54 25.87
N VAL A 357 3.11 -10.18 25.45
CA VAL A 357 1.98 -9.81 26.34
C VAL A 357 1.59 -10.99 27.25
N LYS A 358 1.26 -10.74 28.53
CA LYS A 358 1.08 -11.81 29.56
C LYS A 358 -0.17 -12.68 29.35
N GLU A 359 -1.19 -12.16 28.66
CA GLU A 359 -2.48 -12.83 28.43
C GLU A 359 -2.53 -13.38 26.99
N ILE A 360 -1.83 -14.48 26.75
CA ILE A 360 -1.81 -15.14 25.43
C ILE A 360 -2.78 -16.32 25.45
N ARG A 361 -3.79 -16.24 24.59
CA ARG A 361 -4.62 -17.38 24.18
C ARG A 361 -4.00 -18.05 22.95
N THR A 362 -3.10 -19.02 23.16
CA THR A 362 -2.40 -19.75 22.09
C THR A 362 -3.33 -20.59 21.23
N ASP A 363 -4.48 -21.00 21.77
CA ASP A 363 -5.58 -21.68 21.07
C ASP A 363 -6.16 -20.85 19.90
N ALA A 364 -5.96 -19.53 19.91
CA ALA A 364 -6.42 -18.64 18.84
C ALA A 364 -5.48 -18.60 17.61
N ILE A 365 -4.24 -19.12 17.71
CA ILE A 365 -3.26 -19.12 16.62
C ILE A 365 -3.25 -20.49 15.94
N LYS A 366 -3.81 -20.55 14.73
CA LYS A 366 -3.80 -21.75 13.90
C LYS A 366 -2.65 -21.69 12.88
N PHE A 367 -1.78 -22.69 12.93
CA PHE A 367 -0.73 -22.91 11.93
C PHE A 367 -1.22 -23.89 10.88
N ASN A 368 -0.92 -23.61 9.62
CA ASN A 368 -1.15 -24.53 8.50
C ASN A 368 0.12 -24.51 7.64
N PRO A 369 1.06 -25.45 7.89
CA PRO A 369 2.36 -25.46 7.22
C PRO A 369 2.25 -25.54 5.69
N LEU A 370 1.24 -26.22 5.16
CA LEU A 370 1.01 -26.31 3.72
C LEU A 370 0.62 -24.95 3.14
N LEU A 371 -0.30 -24.25 3.79
CA LEU A 371 -0.72 -22.90 3.36
C LEU A 371 0.43 -21.90 3.48
N GLU A 372 1.16 -21.91 4.59
CA GLU A 372 2.30 -21.01 4.82
C GLU A 372 3.45 -21.31 3.83
N GLY A 373 3.73 -22.59 3.58
CA GLY A 373 4.70 -23.03 2.58
C GLY A 373 4.30 -22.60 1.16
N ALA A 374 3.03 -22.73 0.80
CA ALA A 374 2.53 -22.29 -0.51
C ALA A 374 2.64 -20.76 -0.69
N VAL A 375 2.28 -19.97 0.32
CA VAL A 375 2.45 -18.51 0.28
C VAL A 375 3.92 -18.14 0.19
N LEU A 376 4.79 -18.77 1.00
CA LEU A 376 6.22 -18.52 0.98
C LEU A 376 6.85 -18.85 -0.38
N PHE A 377 6.51 -20.01 -0.94
CA PHE A 377 6.97 -20.42 -2.28
C PHE A 377 6.50 -19.44 -3.35
N GLY A 378 5.22 -19.03 -3.32
CA GLY A 378 4.67 -18.06 -4.27
C GLY A 378 5.39 -16.71 -4.21
N LEU A 379 5.63 -16.18 -3.01
CA LEU A 379 6.38 -14.93 -2.82
C LEU A 379 7.81 -15.04 -3.36
N ILE A 380 8.54 -16.10 -3.03
CA ILE A 380 9.93 -16.29 -3.48
C ILE A 380 9.98 -16.44 -5.00
N SER A 381 9.06 -17.23 -5.58
CA SER A 381 9.01 -17.46 -7.03
C SER A 381 8.71 -16.17 -7.78
N ALA A 382 7.79 -15.35 -7.28
CA ALA A 382 7.48 -14.05 -7.84
C ALA A 382 8.67 -13.07 -7.79
N ILE A 383 9.37 -13.02 -6.65
CA ILE A 383 10.59 -12.19 -6.51
C ILE A 383 11.65 -12.62 -7.52
N VAL A 384 11.89 -13.93 -7.65
CA VAL A 384 12.88 -14.46 -8.59
C VAL A 384 12.49 -14.14 -10.03
N TYR A 385 11.22 -14.32 -10.38
CA TYR A 385 10.71 -14.01 -11.72
C TYR A 385 10.91 -12.53 -12.06
N ASP A 386 10.49 -11.61 -11.18
CA ASP A 386 10.55 -10.16 -11.42
C ASP A 386 12.01 -9.68 -11.51
N LEU A 387 12.89 -10.16 -10.63
CA LEU A 387 14.31 -9.86 -10.70
C LEU A 387 14.94 -10.41 -11.98
N TRP A 388 14.59 -11.63 -12.40
CA TRP A 388 15.07 -12.19 -13.66
C TRP A 388 14.69 -11.30 -14.83
N THR A 389 13.43 -10.89 -14.94
CA THR A 389 12.94 -10.01 -16.03
C THR A 389 13.55 -8.61 -16.02
N ILE A 390 14.06 -8.13 -14.89
CA ILE A 390 14.74 -6.82 -14.81
C ILE A 390 16.19 -6.92 -15.30
N PHE A 391 16.84 -8.08 -15.12
CA PHE A 391 18.26 -8.27 -15.42
C PHE A 391 18.54 -9.02 -16.73
N THR A 392 17.50 -9.52 -17.42
CA THR A 392 17.58 -10.16 -18.75
C THR A 392 16.69 -9.43 -19.73
#